data_AF-A0A937UN30-F1
#
_entry.id   AF-A0A937UN30-F1
#
_cell.length_a   1.000
_cell.length_b   1.000
_cell.length_c   1.000
_cell.angle_alpha   90.00
_cell.angle_beta   90.00
_cell.angle_gamma   90.00
#
_symmetry.space_group_name_H-M   'P 1'
#
loop_
_entity.id
_entity.type
_entity.pdbx_description
1 polymer ?
#
loop_
_entity_poly.entity_id
_entity_poly.type
_entity_poly.pdbx_seq_one_letter_code
_entity_poly.pdbx_strand_id
1 'polypeptide(L)'
;VRHALRPSSFSLITLIGINLGRLIGGTVIVEYLFSLPGLGQLVVSSITSRDLITVQGVVVFVAVVYVALNMLVDVSYTWLDPRVRKAGA
;
A
#
# COMPACT_ATOMS: atom_id res chain seq x y z
N VAL A 1 15.19 -21.14 15.17
CA VAL A 1 14.06 -20.98 14.21
C VAL A 1 12.89 -20.15 14.76
N ARG A 2 12.51 -20.29 16.04
CA ARG A 2 11.44 -19.52 16.73
C ARG A 2 11.66 -18.00 16.92
N HIS A 3 12.78 -17.44 16.44
CA HIS A 3 13.20 -16.04 16.62
C HIS A 3 13.39 -15.27 15.29
N ALA A 4 13.41 -15.94 14.14
CA ALA A 4 13.67 -15.31 12.83
C ALA A 4 12.42 -14.66 12.19
N LEU A 5 11.23 -14.95 12.73
CA LEU A 5 9.96 -14.41 12.23
C LEU A 5 9.59 -13.03 12.82
N ARG A 6 10.33 -12.55 13.83
CA ARG A 6 10.03 -11.32 14.57
C ARG A 6 10.35 -10.03 13.81
N PRO A 7 11.49 -9.88 13.10
CA PRO A 7 11.74 -8.70 12.25
C PRO A 7 11.21 -8.90 10.82
N SER A 8 11.07 -10.16 10.39
CA SER A 8 10.73 -10.52 9.02
C SER A 8 9.34 -10.08 8.60
N SER A 9 8.38 -9.95 9.52
CA SER A 9 7.01 -9.60 9.16
C SER A 9 6.83 -8.11 8.81
N PHE A 10 7.54 -7.19 9.47
CA PHE A 10 7.62 -5.77 9.04
C PHE A 10 8.38 -5.64 7.71
N SER A 11 9.47 -6.38 7.56
CA SER A 11 10.18 -6.50 6.28
C SER A 11 9.31 -7.11 5.17
N LEU A 12 8.43 -8.07 5.47
CA LEU A 12 7.52 -8.68 4.49
C LEU A 12 6.46 -7.69 4.02
N ILE A 13 5.87 -6.90 4.91
CA ILE A 13 4.91 -5.84 4.54
C ILE A 13 5.58 -4.78 3.69
N THR A 14 6.80 -4.37 4.07
CA THR A 14 7.60 -3.43 3.29
C THR A 14 7.94 -4.01 1.92
N LEU A 15 8.30 -5.30 1.85
CA LEU A 15 8.61 -6.00 0.60
C LEU A 15 7.39 -6.17 -0.30
N ILE A 16 6.22 -6.47 0.27
CA ILE A 16 4.95 -6.52 -0.45
C ILE A 16 4.59 -5.13 -0.98
N GLY A 17 4.73 -4.08 -0.17
CA GLY A 17 4.50 -2.70 -0.59
C GLY A 17 5.42 -2.27 -1.74
N ILE A 18 6.70 -2.61 -1.68
CA ILE A 18 7.67 -2.34 -2.76
C ILE A 18 7.29 -3.12 -4.02
N ASN A 19 6.94 -4.41 -3.92
CA ASN A 19 6.56 -5.21 -5.08
C ASN A 19 5.24 -4.73 -5.71
N LEU A 20 4.24 -4.41 -4.91
CA LEU A 20 2.98 -3.82 -5.38
C LEU A 20 3.23 -2.47 -6.04
N GLY A 21 4.07 -1.60 -5.46
CA GLY A 21 4.47 -0.34 -6.09
C GLY A 21 5.12 -0.53 -7.46
N ARG A 22 5.99 -1.55 -7.61
CA ARG A 22 6.60 -1.91 -8.90
C ARG A 22 5.58 -2.44 -9.90
N LEU A 23 4.64 -3.28 -9.46
CA LEU A 23 3.58 -3.80 -10.32
C LEU A 23 2.64 -2.68 -10.79
N ILE A 24 2.20 -1.82 -9.87
CA ILE A 24 1.37 -0.65 -10.19
C ILE A 24 2.10 0.26 -11.18
N GLY A 25 3.38 0.58 -10.93
CA GLY A 25 4.18 1.40 -11.85
C GLY A 25 4.33 0.79 -13.24
N GLY A 26 4.55 -0.53 -13.33
CA GLY A 26 4.58 -1.25 -14.60
C GLY A 26 3.24 -1.24 -15.32
N THR A 27 2.15 -1.46 -14.59
CA THR A 27 0.78 -1.44 -15.12
C THR A 27 0.38 -0.05 -15.61
N VAL A 28 0.77 1.04 -14.94
CA VAL A 28 0.50 2.41 -15.40
C VAL A 28 1.12 2.68 -16.77
N ILE A 29 2.35 2.21 -17.01
CA ILE A 29 3.01 2.36 -18.32
C ILE A 29 2.24 1.60 -19.41
N VAL A 30 1.79 0.38 -19.09
CA VAL A 30 0.98 -0.42 -20.03
C VAL A 30 -0.38 0.26 -20.29
N GLU A 31 -1.06 0.76 -19.26
CA GLU A 31 -2.32 1.48 -19.41
C GLU A 31 -2.17 2.73 -20.29
N TYR A 32 -1.10 3.51 -20.08
CA TYR A 32 -0.84 4.71 -20.86
C TYR A 32 -0.50 4.41 -22.32
N LEU A 33 0.42 3.46 -22.57
CA LEU A 33 0.85 3.12 -23.94
C LEU A 33 -0.27 2.47 -24.77
N PHE A 34 -1.10 1.64 -24.14
CA PHE A 34 -2.21 0.96 -24.82
C PHE A 34 -3.54 1.72 -24.72
N SER A 35 -3.56 2.92 -24.12
CA SER A 35 -4.78 3.73 -23.89
C SER A 35 -5.91 2.94 -23.22
N LEU A 36 -5.57 2.04 -22.30
CA LEU A 36 -6.53 1.25 -21.55
C LEU A 36 -7.13 2.10 -20.42
N PRO A 37 -8.46 2.09 -20.23
CA PRO A 37 -9.11 2.84 -19.17
C PRO A 37 -8.72 2.25 -17.81
N GLY A 38 -7.81 2.92 -17.10
CA GLY A 38 -7.30 2.48 -15.81
C GLY A 38 -6.94 3.63 -14.87
N LEU A 39 -6.69 3.30 -13.61
CA LEU A 39 -6.39 4.30 -12.56
C LEU A 39 -5.06 5.01 -12.81
N GLY A 40 -4.08 4.32 -13.40
CA GLY A 40 -2.79 4.90 -13.75
C GLY A 40 -2.92 5.93 -14.86
N GLN A 41 -3.67 5.60 -15.92
CA GLN A 41 -3.98 6.54 -16.98
C GLN A 41 -4.75 7.76 -16.45
N LEU A 42 -5.71 7.56 -15.54
CA LEU A 42 -6.52 8.64 -14.94
C LEU A 42 -5.66 9.61 -14.13
N VAL A 43 -4.68 9.10 -13.37
CA VAL A 43 -3.74 9.93 -12.60
C VAL A 43 -2.82 10.71 -13.53
N VAL A 44 -2.24 10.06 -14.55
CA VAL A 44 -1.32 10.71 -15.51
C VAL A 44 -2.06 11.77 -16.32
N SER A 45 -3.28 11.50 -16.76
CA SER A 45 -4.11 12.47 -17.49
C SER A 45 -4.49 13.65 -16.60
N SER A 46 -4.85 13.42 -15.34
CA SER A 46 -5.19 14.47 -14.36
C SER A 46 -4.00 15.36 -14.01
N ILE A 47 -2.80 14.79 -13.90
CA ILE A 47 -1.56 15.56 -13.72
C ILE A 47 -1.30 16.43 -14.95
N THR A 48 -1.48 15.88 -16.15
CA THR A 48 -1.24 16.58 -17.42
C THR A 48 -2.27 17.70 -17.66
N SER A 49 -3.54 17.47 -17.30
CA SER A 49 -4.62 18.47 -17.38
C SER A 49 -4.61 19.46 -16.20
N ARG A 50 -3.66 19.33 -15.25
CA ARG A 50 -3.57 20.11 -14.01
C ARG A 50 -4.85 20.09 -13.17
N ASP A 51 -5.62 19.01 -13.27
CA ASP A 51 -6.79 18.82 -12.44
C ASP A 51 -6.38 18.36 -11.04
N LEU A 52 -6.13 19.35 -10.18
CA LEU A 52 -5.68 19.12 -8.80
C LEU A 52 -6.74 18.41 -7.95
N ILE A 53 -8.03 18.55 -8.26
CA ILE A 53 -9.11 17.93 -7.50
C ILE A 53 -9.04 16.41 -7.65
N THR A 54 -8.89 15.95 -8.90
CA THR A 54 -8.81 14.51 -9.20
C THR A 54 -7.53 13.89 -8.61
N VAL A 55 -6.39 14.56 -8.73
CA VAL A 55 -5.13 14.09 -8.13
C VAL A 55 -5.25 13.98 -6.60
N GLN A 56 -5.79 15.02 -5.95
CA GLN A 56 -5.97 15.03 -4.51
C GLN A 56 -6.93 13.92 -4.04
N GLY A 57 -8.01 13.67 -4.80
CA GLY A 57 -8.92 12.56 -4.53
C GLY A 57 -8.23 11.20 -4.56
N VAL A 58 -7.39 10.95 -5.56
CA VAL A 58 -6.62 9.69 -5.65
C VAL A 58 -5.61 9.58 -4.50
N VAL A 59 -4.92 10.67 -4.15
CA VAL A 59 -3.96 10.66 -3.03
C VAL A 59 -4.65 10.33 -1.71
N VAL A 60 -5.80 10.95 -1.41
CA VAL A 60 -6.56 10.67 -0.19
C VAL A 60 -7.05 9.22 -0.19
N PHE A 61 -7.54 8.71 -1.32
CA PHE A 61 -7.96 7.31 -1.44
C PHE A 61 -6.81 6.35 -1.11
N VAL A 62 -5.63 6.56 -1.70
CA VAL A 62 -4.43 5.75 -1.43
C VAL A 62 -4.01 5.86 0.04
N ALA A 63 -4.08 7.05 0.63
CA ALA A 63 -3.76 7.25 2.05
C ALA A 63 -4.70 6.45 2.97
N VAL A 64 -6.01 6.47 2.71
CA VAL A 64 -7.00 5.69 3.47
C VAL A 64 -6.74 4.19 3.37
N VAL A 65 -6.48 3.69 2.15
CA VAL A 65 -6.14 2.28 1.95
C VAL A 65 -4.87 1.92 2.71
N TYR A 66 -3.86 2.79 2.68
CA TYR A 66 -2.60 2.57 3.39
C TYR A 66 -2.79 2.51 4.92
N VAL A 67 -3.60 3.41 5.48
CA VAL A 67 -3.96 3.38 6.91
C VAL A 67 -4.73 2.10 7.24
N ALA A 68 -5.71 1.72 6.41
CA ALA A 68 -6.47 0.49 6.62
C ALA A 68 -5.59 -0.78 6.58
N LEU A 69 -4.63 -0.84 5.66
CA LEU A 69 -3.65 -1.93 5.59
C LEU A 69 -2.75 -1.97 6.82
N ASN A 70 -2.26 -0.81 7.30
CA ASN A 70 -1.47 -0.75 8.53
C ASN A 70 -2.30 -1.18 9.76
N MET A 71 -3.57 -0.77 9.85
CA MET A 71 -4.45 -1.23 10.92
C MET A 71 -4.71 -2.74 10.85
N LEU A 72 -4.92 -3.30 9.65
CA LEU A 72 -5.06 -4.74 9.44
C LEU A 72 -3.80 -5.52 9.88
N VAL A 73 -2.64 -4.96 9.58
CA VAL A 73 -1.35 -5.49 10.02
C VAL A 73 -1.27 -5.46 11.54
N ASP A 74 -1.55 -4.32 12.18
CA ASP A 74 -1.51 -4.16 13.63
C ASP A 74 -2.47 -5.14 14.33
N VAL A 75 -3.69 -5.30 13.79
CA VAL A 75 -4.69 -6.25 14.28
C VAL A 75 -4.19 -7.69 14.13
N SER A 76 -3.63 -8.03 12.96
CA SER A 76 -3.04 -9.35 12.70
C SER A 76 -1.92 -9.64 13.69
N TYR A 77 -1.10 -8.64 14.05
CA TYR A 77 -0.07 -8.76 15.07
C TYR A 77 -0.66 -9.01 16.47
N THR A 78 -1.71 -8.28 16.88
CA THR A 78 -2.37 -8.55 18.17
C THR A 78 -3.01 -9.94 18.26
N TRP A 79 -3.47 -10.50 17.14
CA TRP A 79 -4.03 -11.85 17.08
C TRP A 79 -2.96 -12.94 17.04
N LEU A 80 -1.83 -12.71 16.36
CA LEU A 80 -0.76 -13.70 16.21
C LEU A 80 0.17 -13.75 17.44
N ASP A 81 0.27 -12.68 18.24
CA ASP A 81 1.22 -12.61 19.36
C ASP A 81 0.51 -12.35 20.72
N PRO A 82 0.24 -13.38 21.56
CA PRO A 82 -0.39 -13.23 22.88
C PRO A 82 0.51 -12.55 23.93
N ARG A 83 1.67 -11.99 23.53
CA ARG A 83 2.64 -11.31 24.40
C ARG A 83 2.47 -9.79 24.51
N VAL A 84 1.71 -9.12 23.62
CA VAL A 84 1.33 -7.70 23.84
C VAL A 84 0.54 -7.55 25.15
N ARG A 85 -0.10 -8.64 25.63
CA ARG A 85 -0.80 -8.69 26.93
C ARG A 85 0.12 -8.68 28.16
N LYS A 86 1.46 -8.80 28.03
CA LYS A 86 2.38 -8.90 29.18
C LYS A 86 3.38 -7.74 29.33
N ALA A 87 3.37 -6.75 28.44
CA ALA A 87 4.22 -5.55 28.57
C ALA A 87 3.58 -4.43 29.40
N GLY A 88 2.37 -4.67 29.94
CA GLY A 88 1.67 -3.78 30.88
C GLY A 88 1.37 -4.47 32.21
N ALA A 89 2.36 -5.16 32.79
CA ALA A 89 2.33 -5.67 34.17
C ALA A 89 3.60 -5.25 34.89
#